data_AF-A0A528BEH6-F1
#
_entry.id   AF-A0A528BEH6-F1
#
_cell.length_a   1.000
_cell.length_b   1.000
_cell.length_c   1.000
_cell.angle_alpha   90.00
_cell.angle_beta   90.00
_cell.angle_gamma   90.00
#
_symmetry.space_group_name_H-M   'P 1'
#
loop_
_entity.id
_entity.type
_entity.pdbx_description
1 polymer ?
#
loop_
_entity_poly.entity_id
_entity_poly.type
_entity_poly.pdbx_seq_one_letter_code
_entity_poly.pdbx_strand_id
1 'polypeptide(L)'
;MDDNRPDVAVLDVRLKDGECIPLVEILIALGVPFVVHTGSLEEDLDKAFERGKFISKPADPETIVDIVRSLINPDAESRSVRSG
;
A
#
# COMPACT_ATOMS: atom_id res chain seq x y z
N MET A 1 24.06 10.08 0.04
CA MET A 1 22.75 10.64 0.39
C MET A 1 21.81 9.47 0.47
N ASP A 2 21.20 9.34 1.63
CA ASP A 2 20.68 8.11 2.21
C ASP A 2 19.65 7.42 1.29
N ASP A 3 19.82 6.11 1.10
CA ASP A 3 18.88 5.19 0.43
C ASP A 3 17.59 5.02 1.27
N ASN A 4 16.95 6.13 1.67
CA ASN A 4 15.75 6.10 2.50
C ASN A 4 14.48 5.81 1.68
N ARG A 5 14.62 5.08 0.58
CA ARG A 5 13.53 4.61 -0.27
C ARG A 5 13.03 3.28 0.30
N PRO A 6 11.82 3.22 0.86
CA PRO A 6 11.31 1.97 1.38
C PRO A 6 10.98 0.99 0.25
N ASP A 7 11.02 -0.31 0.55
CA ASP A 7 10.60 -1.36 -0.37
C ASP A 7 9.08 -1.35 -0.59
N VAL A 8 8.32 -1.08 0.49
CA VAL A 8 6.86 -0.92 0.52
C VAL A 8 6.50 0.14 1.57
N ALA A 9 5.42 0.90 1.33
CA ALA A 9 4.81 1.78 2.34
C ALA A 9 3.40 1.30 2.73
N VAL A 10 3.00 1.51 3.99
CA VAL A 10 1.61 1.41 4.44
C VAL A 10 1.15 2.79 4.85
N LEU A 11 0.11 3.30 4.20
CA LEU A 11 -0.34 4.67 4.28
C LEU A 11 -1.71 4.77 4.94
N ASP A 12 -1.83 5.65 5.92
CA ASP A 12 -3.12 6.19 6.33
C ASP A 12 -3.43 7.41 5.45
N VAL A 13 -4.62 7.45 4.85
CA VAL A 13 -5.00 8.54 3.95
C VAL A 13 -5.20 9.83 4.72
N ARG A 14 -5.90 9.76 5.86
CA ARG A 14 -6.36 10.92 6.61
C ARG A 14 -5.45 11.14 7.82
N LEU A 15 -4.50 12.04 7.67
CA LEU A 15 -3.62 12.47 8.76
C LEU A 15 -4.19 13.71 9.46
N LYS A 16 -3.55 14.14 10.56
CA LYS A 16 -4.00 15.31 11.34
C LYS A 16 -3.96 16.62 10.54
N ASP A 17 -3.06 16.69 9.57
CA ASP A 17 -2.78 17.82 8.69
C ASP A 17 -3.50 17.73 7.33
N GLY A 18 -4.27 16.67 7.09
CA GLY A 18 -5.05 16.49 5.88
C GLY A 18 -4.73 15.17 5.17
N GLU A 19 -5.06 15.11 3.89
CA GLU A 19 -4.78 13.93 3.08
C GLU A 19 -3.32 13.89 2.64
N CYS A 20 -2.69 12.72 2.71
CA CYS A 20 -1.28 12.56 2.38
C CYS A 20 -0.98 12.47 0.87
N ILE A 21 -1.77 13.14 0.02
CA ILE A 21 -1.66 13.09 -1.45
C ILE A 21 -0.22 13.35 -1.95
N PRO A 22 0.50 14.40 -1.48
CA PRO A 22 1.88 14.64 -1.95
C PRO A 22 2.84 13.48 -1.65
N LEU A 23 2.61 12.74 -0.56
CA LEU A 23 3.41 11.56 -0.23
C LEU A 23 3.15 10.42 -1.21
N VAL A 24 1.88 10.23 -1.61
CA VAL A 24 1.50 9.21 -2.59
C VAL A 24 2.15 9.50 -3.95
N GLU A 25 2.15 10.75 -4.39
CA GLU A 25 2.81 11.16 -5.63
C GLU A 25 4.33 10.86 -5.60
N ILE A 26 4.98 11.07 -4.46
CA ILE A 26 6.40 10.74 -4.28
C ILE A 26 6.62 9.22 -4.38
N LEU A 27 5.81 8.39 -3.71
CA LEU A 27 5.92 6.93 -3.78
C LEU A 27 5.71 6.42 -5.21
N ILE A 28 4.73 7.00 -5.91
CA ILE A 28 4.44 6.77 -7.32
C ILE A 28 5.66 7.07 -8.20
N ALA A 29 6.27 8.25 -8.02
CA ALA A 29 7.42 8.68 -8.81
C ALA A 29 8.67 7.83 -8.51
N LEU A 30 8.82 7.38 -7.27
CA LEU A 30 9.89 6.49 -6.85
C LEU A 30 9.65 5.02 -7.25
N GLY A 31 8.46 4.67 -7.77
CA GLY A 31 8.10 3.28 -8.08
C GLY A 31 8.03 2.39 -6.83
N VAL A 32 7.72 2.97 -5.68
CA VAL A 32 7.55 2.24 -4.42
C VAL A 32 6.10 1.76 -4.33
N PRO A 33 5.84 0.44 -4.25
CA PRO A 33 4.50 -0.07 -4.00
C PRO A 33 3.99 0.32 -2.61
N PHE A 34 2.68 0.50 -2.47
CA PHE A 34 2.10 0.89 -1.20
C PHE A 34 0.71 0.30 -0.94
N VAL A 35 0.37 0.20 0.33
CA VAL A 35 -0.92 -0.20 0.87
C VAL A 35 -1.65 1.02 1.38
N VAL A 36 -2.91 1.20 1.01
CA VAL A 36 -3.80 2.25 1.50
C VAL A 36 -4.65 1.67 2.61
N HIS A 37 -4.31 1.97 3.86
CA HIS A 37 -5.02 1.52 5.04
C HIS A 37 -5.90 2.64 5.61
N THR A 38 -7.19 2.66 5.27
CA THR A 38 -8.08 3.80 5.52
C THR A 38 -9.46 3.39 6.01
N GLY A 39 -10.13 4.27 6.77
CA GLY A 39 -11.54 4.09 7.14
C GLY A 39 -12.52 4.70 6.14
N SER A 40 -12.03 5.43 5.14
CA SER A 40 -12.83 5.99 4.06
C SER A 40 -13.13 4.93 2.98
N LEU A 41 -14.18 5.15 2.20
CA LEU A 41 -14.43 4.37 1.00
C LEU A 41 -13.43 4.75 -0.09
N GLU A 42 -13.02 3.79 -0.91
CA GLU A 42 -12.07 4.00 -2.02
C GLU A 42 -12.58 5.06 -3.02
N GLU A 43 -13.88 5.09 -3.28
CA GLU A 43 -14.55 6.04 -4.19
C GLU A 43 -14.49 7.51 -3.73
N ASP A 44 -14.24 7.75 -2.44
CA ASP A 44 -14.16 9.09 -1.86
C ASP A 44 -12.73 9.67 -1.91
N LEU A 45 -11.75 8.89 -2.39
CA LEU A 45 -10.34 9.28 -2.34
C LEU A 45 -9.84 9.87 -3.65
N ASP A 46 -8.74 10.62 -3.55
CA ASP A 46 -8.01 11.06 -4.73
C ASP A 46 -7.54 9.85 -5.59
N LYS A 47 -7.57 10.01 -6.91
CA LYS A 47 -7.17 8.97 -7.87
C LYS A 47 -5.73 8.49 -7.69
N ALA A 48 -4.87 9.30 -7.08
CA ALA A 48 -3.51 8.89 -6.73
C ALA A 48 -3.50 7.60 -5.88
N PHE A 49 -4.50 7.41 -5.02
CA PHE A 49 -4.59 6.24 -4.15
C PHE A 49 -4.98 4.95 -4.88
N GLU A 50 -5.62 5.02 -6.06
CA GLU A 50 -6.01 3.85 -6.88
C GLU A 50 -4.82 2.97 -7.29
N ARG A 51 -3.59 3.51 -7.25
CA ARG A 51 -2.36 2.75 -7.57
C ARG A 51 -1.90 1.83 -6.45
N GLY A 52 -2.44 1.98 -5.24
CA GLY A 52 -2.10 1.16 -4.07
C GLY A 52 -3.01 -0.06 -3.89
N LYS A 53 -2.66 -0.91 -2.93
CA LYS A 53 -3.53 -1.99 -2.46
C LYS A 53 -4.41 -1.48 -1.31
N PHE A 54 -5.73 -1.59 -1.45
CA PHE A 54 -6.68 -1.10 -0.45
C PHE A 54 -6.94 -2.10 0.68
N ILE A 55 -6.93 -1.60 1.91
CA ILE A 55 -7.35 -2.32 3.11
C ILE A 55 -8.17 -1.38 3.99
N SER A 56 -9.46 -1.66 4.14
CA SER A 56 -10.33 -0.86 5.00
C SER A 56 -9.99 -1.04 6.48
N LYS A 57 -10.20 0.02 7.27
CA LYS A 57 -10.16 -0.03 8.74
C LYS A 57 -11.51 -0.50 9.29
N PRO A 58 -11.53 -1.28 10.38
CA PRO A 58 -10.38 -1.93 11.01
C PRO A 58 -9.88 -3.12 10.17
N ALA A 59 -8.57 -3.38 10.22
CA ALA A 59 -7.97 -4.55 9.60
C ALA A 59 -7.17 -5.35 10.63
N ASP A 60 -7.12 -6.66 10.41
CA ASP A 60 -6.24 -7.54 11.16
C ASP A 60 -4.77 -7.30 10.76
N PRO A 61 -3.85 -7.07 11.72
CA PRO A 61 -2.44 -6.86 11.39
C PRO A 61 -1.80 -7.95 10.53
N GLU A 62 -2.22 -9.22 10.66
CA GLU A 62 -1.71 -10.30 9.81
C GLU A 62 -2.07 -10.09 8.34
N THR A 63 -3.28 -9.59 8.05
CA THR A 63 -3.71 -9.26 6.69
C THR A 63 -2.82 -8.18 6.06
N ILE A 64 -2.46 -7.16 6.83
CA ILE A 64 -1.56 -6.08 6.37
C ILE A 64 -0.18 -6.67 6.06
N VAL A 65 0.36 -7.50 6.96
CA VAL A 65 1.68 -8.12 6.79
C VAL A 65 1.73 -9.02 5.55
N ASP A 66 0.69 -9.81 5.29
CA ASP A 66 0.66 -10.70 4.11
C ASP A 66 0.60 -9.94 2.80
N ILE A 67 -0.15 -8.82 2.76
CA ILE A 67 -0.18 -7.94 1.59
C ILE A 67 1.18 -7.25 1.39
N VAL A 68 1.83 -6.79 2.46
CA VAL A 68 3.18 -6.22 2.35
C VAL A 68 4.17 -7.25 1.80
N ARG A 69 4.09 -8.51 2.27
CA ARG A 69 4.93 -9.61 1.76
C ARG A 69 4.71 -9.88 0.28
N SER A 70 3.46 -9.87 -0.19
CA SER A 70 3.15 -10.10 -1.62
C SER A 70 3.65 -8.96 -2.51
N LEU A 71 3.73 -7.73 -1.99
CA LEU A 71 4.27 -6.58 -2.72
C LEU A 71 5.80 -6.56 -2.81
N ILE A 72 6.51 -7.10 -1.81
CA ILE A 72 7.99 -7.20 -1.83
C ILE A 72 8.45 -8.38 -2.71
N ASN A 73 7.67 -9.46 -2.75
CA ASN A 73 8.07 -10.71 -3.41
C ASN A 73 6.95 -11.22 -4.34
N PRO A 74 6.67 -10.53 -5.47
CA PRO A 74 5.52 -10.83 -6.34
C PRO A 74 5.56 -12.24 -6.94
N ASP A 75 6.73 -12.87 -6.99
CA ASP A 75 6.92 -14.23 -7.51
C ASP A 75 6.59 -15.35 -6.49
N ALA A 76 6.43 -15.02 -5.20
CA ALA A 76 6.15 -16.01 -4.16
C ALA A 76 4.72 -16.58 -4.24
N GLU A 77 3.76 -15.80 -4.73
CA GLU A 77 2.35 -16.21 -4.83
C GLU A 77 2.11 -17.15 -6.04
N SER A 78 2.91 -17.00 -7.11
CA SER A 78 2.78 -17.79 -8.35
C SER A 78 3.21 -19.25 -8.22
N ARG A 79 3.91 -19.64 -7.14
CA ARG A 79 4.36 -21.03 -6.91
C ARG A 79 3.35 -21.92 -6.18
N SER A 80 2.34 -21.33 -5.54
CA SER A 80 1.42 -22.07 -4.67
C SER A 80 0.18 -22.62 -5.39
N VAL A 81 -0.07 -22.26 -6.66
CA VAL A 81 -1.28 -22.66 -7.41
C VAL A 81 -1.04 -23.82 -8.39
N ARG A 82 0.13 -24.49 -8.36
CA ARG A 82 0.48 -25.57 -9.31
C ARG A 82 0.59 -26.98 -8.72
N SER A 83 0.03 -27.24 -7.54
CA SER A 83 -0.06 -28.60 -6.99
C SER A 83 -1.51 -28.95 -6.67
N GLY A 84 -2.20 -29.55 -7.63
CA GLY A 84 -3.53 -30.14 -7.52
C GLY A 84 -3.83 -30.96 -8.77
#